data_AF-A0A077M3F1-F1
#
_entry.id   AF-A0A077M3F1-F1
#
_cell.length_a   1.000
_cell.length_b   1.000
_cell.length_c   1.000
_cell.angle_alpha   90.00
_cell.angle_beta   90.00
_cell.angle_gamma   90.00
#
_symmetry.space_group_name_H-M   'P 1'
#
loop_
_entity.id
_entity.type
_entity.pdbx_description
1 polymer ?
#
loop_
_entity_poly.entity_id
_entity_poly.type
_entity_poly.pdbx_seq_one_letter_code
_entity_poly.pdbx_strand_id
1 'polypeptide(L)'
;MEKLITDLSAGVPKVLTELTTLGRTLKKRAADVLAYFERPGTSNGPTEALNGRLEHLRGSALGFRNLTNYIARSLLETGGFRPQLLHPRLG
;
A
#
# COMPACT_ATOMS: atom_id res chain seq x y z
N MET A 1 -4.08 -21.37 -2.93
CA MET A 1 -2.97 -20.49 -3.36
C MET A 1 -1.85 -21.27 -4.03
N GLU A 2 -1.39 -22.38 -3.45
CA GLU A 2 -0.31 -23.21 -4.02
C GLU A 2 -0.52 -23.61 -5.49
N LYS A 3 -1.70 -24.14 -5.84
CA LYS A 3 -2.08 -24.45 -7.23
C LYS A 3 -1.90 -23.24 -8.18
N LEU A 4 -2.32 -22.05 -7.74
CA LEU A 4 -2.19 -20.82 -8.54
C LEU A 4 -0.73 -20.46 -8.81
N ILE A 5 0.15 -20.62 -7.81
CA ILE A 5 1.59 -20.38 -7.96
C ILE A 5 2.17 -21.35 -9.00
N THR A 6 1.79 -22.62 -8.94
CA THR A 6 2.20 -23.64 -9.92
C THR A 6 1.73 -23.30 -11.32
N ASP A 7 0.45 -22.99 -11.49
CA ASP A 7 -0.15 -22.67 -12.79
C ASP A 7 0.51 -21.42 -13.41
N LEU A 8 0.76 -20.36 -12.62
CA LEU A 8 1.41 -19.14 -13.10
C LEU A 8 2.91 -19.29 -13.36
N SER A 9 3.57 -20.28 -12.75
CA SER A 9 5.02 -20.48 -12.89
C SER A 9 5.44 -21.08 -14.23
N ALA A 10 4.53 -21.80 -14.90
CA ALA A 10 4.85 -22.55 -16.13
C ALA A 10 3.73 -22.54 -17.19
N GLY A 11 2.48 -22.24 -16.81
CA GLY A 11 1.31 -22.32 -17.68
C GLY A 11 0.94 -21.05 -18.43
N VAL A 12 1.76 -19.99 -18.34
CA VAL A 12 1.44 -18.67 -18.91
C VAL A 12 2.10 -18.49 -20.29
N PRO A 13 1.32 -18.17 -21.35
CA PRO A 13 1.86 -17.83 -22.67
C PRO A 13 2.84 -16.65 -22.62
N LYS A 14 3.94 -16.74 -23.39
CA LYS A 14 5.02 -15.73 -23.39
C LYS A 14 4.57 -14.31 -23.74
N VAL A 15 3.46 -14.16 -24.48
CA VAL A 15 2.88 -12.86 -24.82
C VAL A 15 2.34 -12.12 -23.58
N LEU A 16 1.99 -12.84 -22.51
CA LEU A 16 1.50 -12.29 -21.24
C LEU A 16 2.68 -12.01 -20.30
N THR A 17 3.46 -10.99 -20.64
CA THR A 17 4.72 -10.64 -19.96
C THR A 17 4.52 -10.30 -18.48
N GLU A 18 3.43 -9.62 -18.13
CA GLU A 18 3.08 -9.28 -16.74
C GLU A 18 2.80 -10.52 -15.90
N LEU A 19 1.98 -11.45 -16.42
CA LEU A 19 1.67 -12.70 -15.73
C LEU A 19 2.89 -13.61 -15.61
N THR A 20 3.79 -13.60 -16.61
CA THR A 20 5.08 -14.30 -16.53
C THR A 20 5.95 -13.74 -15.41
N THR A 21 5.97 -12.41 -15.24
CA THR A 21 6.71 -11.74 -14.19
C THR A 21 6.11 -11.99 -12.81
N LEU A 22 4.78 -11.97 -12.72
CA LEU A 22 4.03 -12.31 -11.51
C LEU A 22 4.31 -13.76 -11.09
N GLY A 23 4.21 -14.72 -12.03
CA GLY A 23 4.50 -16.13 -11.77
C GLY A 23 5.92 -16.36 -11.24
N ARG A 24 6.92 -15.70 -11.84
CA ARG A 24 8.32 -15.75 -11.33
C ARG A 24 8.44 -15.22 -9.91
N THR A 25 7.76 -14.11 -9.61
CA THR A 25 7.77 -13.49 -8.28
C THR A 25 7.11 -14.38 -7.24
N LEU A 26 5.92 -14.90 -7.56
CA LEU A 26 5.16 -15.81 -6.70
C LEU A 26 5.94 -17.10 -6.43
N LYS A 27 6.60 -17.68 -7.44
CA LYS A 27 7.46 -18.86 -7.26
C LYS A 27 8.62 -18.58 -6.31
N LYS A 28 9.30 -17.45 -6.50
CA LYS A 28 10.43 -17.04 -5.65
C LYS A 28 10.03 -16.81 -4.19
N ARG A 29 8.80 -16.31 -3.96
CA ARG A 29 8.28 -15.96 -2.63
C ARG A 29 7.24 -16.97 -2.11
N ALA A 30 7.18 -18.17 -2.67
CA ALA A 30 6.11 -19.13 -2.41
C ALA A 30 5.96 -19.45 -0.92
N ALA A 31 7.08 -19.67 -0.21
CA ALA A 31 7.06 -19.93 1.23
C ALA A 31 6.40 -18.78 2.02
N ASP A 32 6.81 -17.53 1.77
CA ASP A 32 6.27 -16.36 2.47
C ASP A 32 4.78 -16.15 2.16
N VAL A 33 4.39 -16.33 0.89
CA VAL A 33 3.00 -16.16 0.44
C VAL A 33 2.11 -17.24 1.02
N LEU A 34 2.57 -18.50 1.07
CA LEU A 34 1.78 -19.60 1.63
C LEU A 34 1.63 -19.47 3.15
N ALA A 35 2.70 -19.06 3.85
CA ALA A 35 2.66 -18.81 5.30
C ALA A 35 1.58 -17.79 5.71
N TYR A 36 1.30 -16.79 4.86
CA TYR A 36 0.20 -15.85 5.09
C TYR A 36 -1.16 -16.55 5.21
N PHE A 37 -1.43 -17.56 4.36
CA PHE A 37 -2.71 -18.27 4.34
C PHE A 37 -2.83 -19.34 5.44
N GLU A 38 -1.72 -19.76 6.04
CA GLU A 38 -1.73 -20.73 7.14
C GLU A 38 -2.14 -20.11 8.49
N ARG A 39 -2.05 -18.78 8.62
CA ARG A 39 -2.38 -18.08 9.87
C ARG A 39 -3.89 -17.77 9.93
N PRO A 40 -4.63 -18.34 10.90
CA PRO A 40 -6.06 -18.04 11.06
C PRO A 40 -6.30 -16.56 11.34
N GLY A 41 -7.37 -16.00 10.77
CA GLY A 41 -7.77 -14.61 11.00
C GLY A 41 -6.89 -13.56 10.33
N THR A 42 -5.99 -13.94 9.42
CA THR A 42 -5.33 -12.96 8.54
C THR A 42 -6.31 -12.42 7.51
N SER A 43 -6.36 -11.10 7.38
CA SER A 43 -7.06 -10.42 6.29
C SER A 43 -6.24 -9.22 5.83
N ASN A 44 -6.42 -8.84 4.57
CA ASN A 44 -5.80 -7.63 4.03
C ASN A 44 -6.62 -6.36 4.38
N GLY A 45 -7.81 -6.53 4.97
CA GLY A 45 -8.75 -5.44 5.25
C GLY A 45 -8.17 -4.28 6.06
N PRO A 46 -7.43 -4.51 7.16
CA PRO A 46 -6.78 -3.42 7.90
C PRO A 46 -5.76 -2.65 7.08
N THR A 47 -4.96 -3.35 6.26
CA THR A 47 -4.00 -2.74 5.35
C THR A 47 -4.70 -1.91 4.27
N GLU A 48 -5.78 -2.44 3.70
CA GLU A 48 -6.60 -1.75 2.70
C GLU A 48 -7.30 -0.52 3.29
N ALA A 49 -7.81 -0.61 4.52
CA ALA A 49 -8.39 0.51 5.23
C ALA A 49 -7.38 1.65 5.43
N LEU A 50 -6.13 1.32 5.77
CA LEU A 50 -5.05 2.32 5.85
C LEU A 50 -4.69 2.89 4.47
N ASN A 51 -4.54 2.05 3.45
CA ASN A 51 -4.21 2.49 2.10
C ASN A 51 -5.28 3.42 1.52
N GLY A 52 -6.57 3.12 1.71
CA GLY A 52 -7.66 3.99 1.27
C GLY A 52 -7.61 5.37 1.93
N ARG A 53 -7.26 5.43 3.23
CA ARG A 53 -7.05 6.72 3.93
C ARG A 53 -5.84 7.47 3.36
N LEU A 54 -4.73 6.79 3.11
CA LEU A 54 -3.54 7.41 2.52
C LEU A 54 -3.80 7.94 1.11
N GLU A 55 -4.57 7.22 0.31
CA GLU A 55 -4.96 7.66 -1.03
C GLU A 55 -5.83 8.91 -0.98
N HIS A 56 -6.80 8.98 -0.06
CA HIS A 56 -7.62 10.17 0.14
C HIS A 56 -6.77 11.38 0.54
N LEU A 57 -5.87 11.22 1.51
CA LEU A 57 -4.95 12.28 1.94
C LEU A 57 -4.03 12.75 0.80
N ARG A 58 -3.53 11.80 -0.01
CA ARG A 58 -2.72 12.12 -1.18
C ARG A 58 -3.51 12.94 -2.19
N GLY A 59 -4.78 12.62 -2.41
CA GLY A 59 -5.67 13.39 -3.29
C GLY A 59 -5.88 14.82 -2.80
N SER A 60 -6.13 15.01 -1.51
CA SER A 60 -6.41 16.32 -0.92
C SER A 60 -5.19 17.21 -0.68
N ALA A 61 -4.00 16.62 -0.56
CA ALA A 61 -2.72 17.34 -0.49
C ALA A 61 -2.02 17.43 -1.87
N LEU A 62 -2.64 16.94 -2.93
CA LEU A 62 -2.10 16.98 -4.28
C LEU A 62 -1.88 18.45 -4.72
N GLY A 63 -0.66 18.77 -5.14
CA GLY A 63 -0.28 20.12 -5.61
C GLY A 63 0.62 20.90 -4.64
N PHE A 64 0.70 20.51 -3.36
CA PHE A 64 1.71 21.05 -2.46
C PHE A 64 3.09 20.47 -2.77
N ARG A 65 3.98 21.30 -3.31
CA ARG A 65 5.38 20.92 -3.62
C ARG A 65 6.31 21.03 -2.41
N ASN A 66 5.85 21.66 -1.34
CA ASN A 66 6.58 21.82 -0.08
C ASN A 66 6.05 20.81 0.94
N LEU A 67 6.96 20.01 1.51
CA LEU A 67 6.64 18.95 2.49
C LEU A 67 5.87 19.49 3.71
N THR A 68 6.22 20.66 4.22
CA THR A 68 5.54 21.29 5.36
C THR A 68 4.07 21.56 5.05
N ASN A 69 3.78 22.11 3.86
CA ASN A 69 2.41 22.42 3.45
C ASN A 69 1.61 21.14 3.14
N TYR A 70 2.28 20.13 2.57
CA TYR A 70 1.69 18.81 2.36
C TYR A 70 1.26 18.18 3.69
N ILE A 71 2.17 18.16 4.69
CA ILE A 71 1.89 17.64 6.03
C ILE A 71 0.76 18.42 6.70
N ALA A 72 0.81 19.75 6.66
CA ALA A 72 -0.23 20.60 7.25
C ALA A 72 -1.61 20.29 6.64
N ARG A 73 -1.70 20.09 5.32
CA ARG A 73 -2.95 19.72 4.64
C ARG A 73 -3.43 18.33 5.02
N SER A 74 -2.55 17.33 5.09
CA SER A 74 -2.94 15.98 5.53
C SER A 74 -3.39 15.96 7.00
N LEU A 75 -2.79 16.78 7.86
CA LEU A 75 -3.23 16.94 9.26
C LEU A 75 -4.56 17.68 9.37
N LEU A 76 -4.83 18.69 8.50
CA LEU A 76 -6.13 19.36 8.41
C LEU A 76 -7.28 18.36 8.26
N GLU A 77 -7.12 17.44 7.33
CA GLU A 77 -8.18 16.51 6.92
C GLU A 77 -8.37 15.32 7.85
N THR A 78 -7.30 14.90 8.55
CA THR A 78 -7.37 13.82 9.54
C THR A 78 -7.79 14.28 10.94
N GLY A 79 -8.07 15.57 11.14
CA GLY A 79 -8.36 16.14 12.47
C GLY A 79 -7.12 16.25 13.37
N GLY A 80 -5.92 16.20 12.78
CA GLY A 80 -4.63 16.16 13.46
C GLY A 80 -4.09 17.52 13.95
N PHE A 81 -4.96 18.48 14.31
CA PHE A 81 -4.48 19.72 14.92
C PHE A 81 -4.07 19.50 16.37
N ARG A 82 -2.77 19.41 16.60
CA ARG A 82 -2.20 19.93 17.82
C ARG A 82 -1.86 21.41 17.59
N PRO A 83 -2.32 22.34 18.44
CA PRO A 83 -2.03 23.77 18.31
C PRO A 83 -0.54 24.10 18.12
N GLN A 84 0.36 23.24 18.65
CA GLN A 84 1.81 23.39 18.57
C GLN A 84 2.39 23.30 17.15
N LEU A 85 1.70 22.68 16.19
CA LEU A 85 2.19 22.51 14.81
C LEU A 85 1.84 23.68 13.89
N LEU A 86 0.98 24.61 14.32
CA LEU A 86 0.50 25.71 13.50
C LEU A 86 1.36 26.98 13.59
N HIS A 87 2.20 27.13 14.62
CA HIS A 87 3.03 28.34 14.79
C HIS A 87 4.40 28.03 15.41
N PRO A 88 5.45 27.85 14.60
CA PRO A 88 6.82 27.86 15.13
C PRO A 88 7.32 29.26 15.51
N ARG A 89 6.69 30.35 15.03
CA ARG A 89 7.12 31.75 15.32
C ARG A 89 5.96 32.73 15.19
N LEU A 90 5.32 33.05 16.31
CA LEU A 90 4.77 34.39 16.56
C LEU A 90 5.37 34.83 17.90
N GLY A 91 6.59 35.34 17.80
CA GLY A 91 7.31 36.13 18.78
C GLY A 91 7.99 37.25 18.02
#